data_AF-A0A812YIQ8-F1
#
_entry.id   AF-A0A812YIQ8-F1
#
_cell.length_a   1.000
_cell.length_b   1.000
_cell.length_c   1.000
_cell.angle_alpha   90.00
_cell.angle_beta   90.00
_cell.angle_gamma   90.00
#
_symmetry.space_group_name_H-M   'P 1'
#
loop_
_entity.id
_entity.type
_entity.pdbx_description
1 polymer ?
#
loop_
_entity_poly.entity_id
_entity_poly.type
_entity_poly.pdbx_seq_one_letter_code
_entity_poly.pdbx_strand_id
1 'polypeptide(L)' 'SLDLIEKGIHPLRIATGFEKACEVAVKRVEEISKIVDILADDQTALKKAATTALGSKVVSSRKDQLAKISVDAVLA' A
#
# COMPACT_ATOMS: atom_id res chain seq x y z
N SER A 1 14.91 -1.33 17.68
CA SER A 1 15.18 -2.75 18.00
C SER A 1 16.39 -2.90 18.92
N LEU A 2 17.45 -2.10 18.75
CA LEU A 2 18.60 -2.05 19.67
C LEU A 2 18.20 -1.73 21.12
N ASP A 3 17.31 -0.77 21.36
CA ASP A 3 16.84 -0.40 22.71
C ASP A 3 16.19 -1.55 23.50
N LEU A 4 15.64 -2.56 22.82
CA LEU A 4 15.02 -3.73 23.46
C LEU A 4 16.07 -4.79 23.81
N ILE A 5 17.13 -4.88 23.01
CA ILE A 5 18.29 -5.75 23.27
C ILE A 5 19.07 -5.19 24.46
N GLU A 6 19.27 -3.87 24.50
CA GLU A 6 19.90 -3.17 25.65
C GLU A 6 19.12 -3.35 26.95
N LYS A 7 17.80 -3.57 26.87
CA LYS A 7 16.93 -3.93 28.01
C LYS A 7 16.95 -5.42 28.35
N GLY A 8 17.83 -6.22 27.73
CA GLY A 8 18.00 -7.65 28.00
C GLY A 8 16.96 -8.55 27.33
N ILE A 9 16.16 -8.06 26.37
CA ILE A 9 15.19 -8.90 25.66
C ILE A 9 15.91 -9.70 24.57
N HIS A 10 15.75 -11.02 24.62
CA HIS A 10 16.36 -11.92 23.64
C HIS A 10 15.91 -11.57 22.20
N PRO A 11 16.83 -11.41 21.23
CA PRO A 11 16.51 -11.00 19.85
C PRO A 11 15.42 -11.86 19.17
N LEU A 12 15.43 -13.18 19.41
CA LEU A 12 14.39 -14.07 18.90
C LEU A 12 12.98 -13.70 19.38
N ARG A 13 12.83 -13.28 20.64
CA ARG A 13 11.53 -12.84 21.17
C ARG A 13 11.06 -11.54 20.54
N ILE A 14 12.00 -10.65 20.20
CA ILE A 14 11.72 -9.40 19.48
C ILE A 14 11.23 -9.73 18.07
N ALA A 15 11.91 -10.64 17.36
CA ALA A 15 11.52 -11.08 16.03
C ALA A 15 10.09 -11.66 16.00
N THR A 16 9.81 -12.65 16.86
CA THR A 16 8.46 -13.23 16.98
C THR A 16 7.41 -12.20 17.41
N GLY A 17 7.79 -11.21 18.22
CA GLY A 17 6.92 -10.10 18.59
C GLY A 17 6.54 -9.22 17.39
N PHE A 18 7.49 -8.89 16.52
CA PHE A 18 7.23 -8.13 15.30
C PHE A 18 6.40 -8.91 14.27
N GLU A 19 6.60 -10.22 14.15
CA GLU A 19 5.77 -11.08 13.30
C GLU A 19 4.29 -11.00 13.73
N LYS A 20 4.01 -11.20 15.02
CA LYS A 20 2.65 -11.08 15.57
C LYS A 20 2.07 -9.69 15.43
N ALA A 21 2.88 -8.66 15.65
CA ALA A 21 2.44 -7.27 15.46
C ALA A 21 2.09 -6.98 14.00
N CYS A 22 2.86 -7.53 13.06
CA CYS A 22 2.59 -7.43 11.63
C CYS A 22 1.25 -8.08 11.27
N GLU A 23 0.97 -9.28 11.78
CA GLU A 23 -0.33 -9.95 11.56
C GLU A 23 -1.52 -9.10 12.03
N VAL A 24 -1.41 -8.49 13.23
CA VAL A 24 -2.46 -7.61 13.76
C VAL A 24 -2.60 -6.34 12.90
N ALA A 25 -1.49 -5.77 12.46
CA ALA A 25 -1.51 -4.59 11.59
C ALA A 25 -2.17 -4.88 10.24
N VAL A 26 -1.86 -6.02 9.61
CA VAL A 26 -2.49 -6.45 8.35
C VAL A 26 -3.99 -6.64 8.52
N LYS A 27 -4.42 -7.38 9.56
CA LYS A 27 -5.86 -7.55 9.87
C LYS A 27 -6.56 -6.22 10.03
N ARG A 28 -5.93 -5.26 10.73
CA ARG A 28 -6.53 -3.93 10.90
C ARG A 28 -6.65 -3.17 9.59
N VAL A 29 -5.67 -3.28 8.69
CA VAL A 29 -5.72 -2.67 7.35
C VAL A 29 -6.86 -3.28 6.52
N GLU A 30 -7.06 -4.60 6.60
CA GLU A 30 -8.18 -5.29 5.93
C GLU A 30 -9.53 -4.82 6.49
N GLU A 31 -9.67 -4.71 7.81
CA GLU A 31 -10.91 -4.24 8.47
C GLU A 31 -11.33 -2.82 8.04
N ILE A 32 -10.36 -1.91 7.86
CA ILE A 32 -10.65 -0.52 7.46
C ILE A 32 -10.71 -0.34 5.94
N SER A 33 -10.39 -1.38 5.18
CA SER A 33 -10.43 -1.33 3.72
C SER A 33 -11.86 -1.13 3.23
N LYS A 34 -12.01 -0.49 2.07
CA LYS A 34 -13.31 -0.26 1.43
C LYS A 34 -13.32 -0.97 0.10
N ILE A 35 -14.38 -1.74 -0.14
CA ILE A 35 -14.65 -2.32 -1.45
C ILE A 35 -15.06 -1.19 -2.38
N VAL A 36 -14.43 -1.12 -3.54
CA VAL A 36 -14.72 -0.13 -4.58
C VAL A 36 -15.12 -0.88 -5.84
N ASP A 37 -16.27 -0.49 -6.40
CA ASP A 37 -16.66 -0.95 -7.73
C ASP A 37 -15.83 -0.23 -8.79
N ILE A 38 -15.03 -1.00 -9.52
CA ILE A 38 -14.11 -0.50 -10.54
C ILE A 38 -14.81 -0.17 -11.87
N LEU A 39 -16.02 -0.67 -12.09
CA LEU A 39 -16.79 -0.50 -13.35
C LEU A 39 -17.87 0.57 -13.23
N ALA A 40 -18.41 0.80 -12.03
CA ALA A 40 -19.53 1.74 -11.82
C ALA A 40 -19.14 3.24 -11.95
N ASP A 41 -17.85 3.60 -11.84
CA ASP A 41 -17.40 5.01 -11.72
C ASP A 41 -16.29 5.38 -12.75
N ASP A 42 -16.43 4.95 -14.01
CA ASP A 42 -15.47 5.24 -15.10
C ASP A 42 -14.00 5.02 -14.69
N GLN A 43 -13.75 3.98 -13.88
CA GLN A 43 -12.41 3.62 -13.41
C GLN A 43 -11.71 4.74 -12.60
N THR A 44 -12.45 5.73 -12.08
CA THR A 44 -11.91 6.91 -11.40
C THR A 44 -11.08 6.54 -10.18
N ALA A 45 -11.49 5.51 -9.43
CA ALA A 45 -10.72 4.98 -8.32
C ALA A 45 -9.35 4.41 -8.74
N LEU A 46 -9.30 3.67 -9.86
CA LEU A 46 -8.06 3.12 -10.41
C LEU A 46 -7.15 4.22 -10.96
N LYS A 47 -7.73 5.19 -11.69
CA LYS A 47 -7.00 6.37 -12.19
C LYS A 47 -6.37 7.15 -11.04
N LYS A 48 -7.12 7.39 -9.95
CA LYS A 48 -6.62 8.08 -8.76
C LYS A 48 -5.48 7.32 -8.06
N ALA A 49 -5.60 5.99 -7.94
CA ALA A 49 -4.55 5.14 -7.39
C ALA A 49 -3.27 5.20 -8.25
N ALA A 50 -3.40 5.08 -9.57
CA ALA A 50 -2.28 5.16 -10.50
C ALA A 50 -1.60 6.55 -10.47
N THR A 51 -2.38 7.64 -10.47
CA THR A 51 -1.84 9.01 -10.35
C THR A 51 -1.07 9.20 -9.04
N THR A 52 -1.57 8.65 -7.92
CA THR A 52 -0.90 8.72 -6.61
C THR A 52 0.44 7.98 -6.65
N ALA A 53 0.46 6.75 -7.19
CA ALA A 53 1.67 5.93 -7.30
C ALA A 53 2.75 6.56 -8.21
N LEU A 54 2.35 7.32 -9.23
CA LEU A 54 3.24 8.02 -10.15
C LEU A 54 3.72 9.37 -9.61
N GLY A 55 3.06 9.94 -8.61
CA GLY A 55 3.30 11.30 -8.12
C GLY A 55 4.71 11.56 -7.56
N SER A 56 5.38 10.53 -7.03
CA SER A 56 6.73 10.62 -6.47
C SER A 56 7.85 10.20 -7.45
N LYS A 57 7.52 9.89 -8.70
CA LYS A 57 8.47 9.42 -9.72
C LYS A 57 8.90 10.56 -10.64
N VAL A 58 10.00 10.38 -11.37
CA VAL A 58 10.52 11.36 -12.36
C VAL A 58 9.49 11.78 -13.42
N VAL A 59 8.51 10.91 -13.67
CA VAL A 59 7.41 11.12 -14.63
C VAL A 59 6.19 11.83 -14.02
N SER A 60 6.31 12.38 -12.82
CA SER A 60 5.20 13.03 -12.10
C SER A 60 4.55 14.18 -12.88
N SER A 61 5.28 14.82 -13.81
CA SER A 61 4.76 15.85 -14.71
C SER A 61 3.78 15.33 -15.77
N ARG A 62 3.81 14.03 -16.09
CA ARG A 62 2.90 13.36 -17.04
C ARG A 62 2.07 12.26 -16.39
N LYS A 63 1.95 12.30 -15.06
CA LYS A 63 1.27 11.26 -14.27
C LYS A 63 -0.16 11.00 -14.73
N ASP A 64 -0.90 12.00 -15.19
CA ASP A 64 -2.30 11.81 -15.61
C ASP A 64 -2.41 11.04 -16.93
N GLN A 65 -1.54 11.34 -17.91
CA GLN A 65 -1.47 10.60 -19.17
C GLN A 65 -1.04 9.15 -18.93
N LEU A 66 -0.02 8.95 -18.10
CA LEU A 66 0.50 7.62 -17.78
C LEU A 66 -0.47 6.81 -16.92
N ALA A 67 -1.18 7.44 -15.98
CA ALA A 67 -2.23 6.82 -15.20
C ALA A 67 -3.35 6.31 -16.12
N LYS A 68 -3.81 7.13 -17.07
CA LYS A 68 -4.82 6.71 -18.05
C LYS A 68 -4.36 5.50 -18.87
N ILE A 69 -3.16 5.57 -19.47
CA ILE A 69 -2.60 4.46 -20.27
C ILE A 69 -2.50 3.17 -19.43
N SER A 70 -2.07 3.29 -18.17
CA SER A 70 -1.89 2.13 -17.29
C SER A 70 -3.23 1.48 -16.91
N VAL A 71 -4.26 2.29 -16.65
CA VAL A 71 -5.60 1.79 -16.34
C VAL A 71 -6.25 1.18 -17.57
N ASP A 72 -6.16 1.86 -18.73
CA ASP A 72 -6.68 1.35 -20.00
C ASP A 72 -6.02 0.02 -20.38
N ALA A 73 -4.71 -0.13 -20.18
CA ALA A 73 -3.97 -1.37 -20.49
C ALA A 73 -4.32 -2.56 -19.58
N VAL A 74 -4.77 -2.31 -18.35
CA VAL A 74 -5.17 -3.38 -17.40
C VAL A 74 -6.63 -3.83 -17.64
N LEU A 75 -7.45 -2.95 -18.23
CA LEU A 75 -8.88 -3.18 -18.45
C LEU A 75 -9.25 -3.53 -19.89
N ALA A 76 -8.29 -3.46 -20.83
CA ALA A 76 -8.40 -3.95 -22.20
C ALA A 76 -8.28 -5.48 -22.26
#